data_AF-A0A940A804-F1
#
_entry.id   AF-A0A940A804-F1
#
_cell.length_a   1.000
_cell.length_b   1.000
_cell.length_c   1.000
_cell.angle_alpha   90.00
_cell.angle_beta   90.00
_cell.angle_gamma   90.00
#
_symmetry.space_group_name_H-M   'P 1'
#
loop_
_entity.id
_entity.type
_entity.pdbx_description
1 polymer ?
#
loop_
_entity_poly.entity_id
_entity_poly.type
_entity_poly.pdbx_seq_one_letter_code
_entity_poly.pdbx_strand_id
1 'polypeptide(L)'
;NEARMFSAPSIWGPWIQHPNPCVGPHADKTFGGQSTYILKLESKGKETQYIFMADIWRPRHPSDARYIWLPITFENGKPVVKWQDEWEL
;
A
#
# COMPACT_ATOMS: atom_id res chain seq x y z
N ASN A 1 -2.88 13.86 -1.23
CA ASN A 1 -3.17 12.78 -0.27
C ASN A 1 -1.99 11.83 -0.29
N GLU A 2 -0.87 12.29 0.23
CA GLU A 2 0.38 11.53 0.16
C GLU A 2 0.38 10.43 1.22
N ALA A 3 0.76 9.21 0.84
CA ALA A 3 0.90 8.12 1.78
C ALA A 3 2.06 8.36 2.75
N ARG A 4 1.90 7.90 3.99
CA ARG A 4 2.93 7.99 5.03
C ARG A 4 3.24 6.60 5.56
N MET A 5 4.52 6.33 5.77
CA MET A 5 4.99 5.05 6.29
C MET A 5 5.66 5.26 7.65
N PHE A 6 5.35 4.35 8.58
CA PHE A 6 5.94 4.35 9.91
C PHE A 6 6.35 2.92 10.27
N SER A 7 7.45 2.78 11.03
CA SER A 7 7.84 1.50 11.62
C SER A 7 8.29 1.67 13.06
N ALA A 8 8.23 0.58 13.81
CA ALA A 8 8.71 0.50 15.19
C ALA A 8 9.13 -0.94 15.51
N PRO A 9 10.10 -1.15 16.41
CA PRO A 9 10.45 -2.49 16.89
C PRO A 9 9.40 -3.08 17.84
N SER A 10 8.50 -2.24 18.37
CA SER A 10 7.39 -2.59 19.27
C SER A 10 6.17 -1.75 18.90
N ILE A 11 4.96 -2.28 19.08
CA ILE A 11 3.72 -1.54 18.85
C ILE A 11 3.61 -0.26 19.71
N TRP A 12 4.28 -0.26 20.87
CA TRP A 12 4.34 0.89 21.79
C TRP A 12 5.39 1.94 21.39
N GLY A 13 6.14 1.70 20.32
CA GLY A 13 7.17 2.58 19.81
C GLY A 13 8.58 2.28 20.34
N PRO A 14 9.54 3.19 20.10
CA PRO A 14 9.37 4.46 19.39
C PRO A 14 9.03 4.25 17.90
N TRP A 15 8.12 5.07 17.38
CA TRP A 15 7.74 5.06 15.97
C TRP A 15 8.64 6.01 15.17
N ILE A 16 9.10 5.54 14.01
CA ILE A 16 9.94 6.28 13.09
C ILE A 16 9.16 6.49 11.80
N GLN A 17 9.06 7.74 11.35
CA GLN A 17 8.50 8.07 10.05
C GLN A 17 9.54 7.83 8.95
N HIS A 18 9.09 7.25 7.84
CA HIS A 18 9.87 7.03 6.63
C HIS A 18 9.31 7.85 5.47
N PRO A 19 10.06 7.94 4.34
CA PRO A 19 9.51 8.48 3.10
C PRO A 19 8.26 7.72 2.62
N ASN A 20 7.54 8.35 1.70
CA ASN A 20 6.39 7.77 1.01
C ASN A 20 6.74 6.39 0.40
N PRO A 21 5.97 5.33 0.71
CA PRO A 21 6.24 3.99 0.17
C PRO A 21 5.80 3.83 -1.29
N CYS A 22 4.97 4.75 -1.81
CA CYS A 22 4.56 4.74 -3.20
C CYS A 22 5.66 5.30 -4.10
N VAL A 23 5.94 4.64 -5.22
CA VAL A 23 6.94 5.07 -6.20
C VAL A 23 6.33 5.10 -7.60
N GLY A 24 6.67 6.13 -8.37
CA GLY A 24 6.23 6.31 -9.75
C GLY A 24 5.23 7.46 -9.93
N PRO A 25 4.60 7.56 -11.12
CA PRO A 25 3.62 8.59 -11.41
C PRO A 25 2.48 8.61 -10.38
N HIS A 26 2.07 9.81 -9.94
CA HIS A 26 1.00 10.03 -8.97
C HIS A 26 1.22 9.43 -7.56
N ALA A 27 2.45 9.00 -7.23
CA ALA A 27 2.78 8.53 -5.89
C ALA A 27 2.58 9.60 -4.80
N ASP A 28 2.77 10.89 -5.13
CA ASP A 28 2.48 12.05 -4.27
C ASP A 28 1.00 12.16 -3.85
N LYS A 29 0.13 11.43 -4.55
CA LYS A 29 -1.30 11.32 -4.26
C LYS A 29 -1.75 9.88 -4.02
N THR A 30 -0.83 8.95 -3.72
CA THR A 30 -1.15 7.54 -3.50
C THR A 30 -1.93 6.95 -4.69
N PHE A 31 -1.52 7.30 -5.90
CA PHE A 31 -2.17 6.90 -7.15
C PHE A 31 -3.66 7.32 -7.26
N GLY A 32 -4.04 8.38 -6.54
CA GLY A 32 -5.42 8.87 -6.45
C GLY A 32 -6.26 8.18 -5.37
N GLY A 33 -5.68 7.24 -4.62
CA GLY A 33 -6.37 6.50 -3.56
C GLY A 33 -6.10 7.00 -2.14
N GLN A 34 -6.67 6.27 -1.18
CA GLN A 34 -6.40 6.37 0.25
C GLN A 34 -6.29 4.96 0.84
N SER A 35 -5.25 4.69 1.62
CA SER A 35 -5.01 3.38 2.22
C SER A 35 -6.16 2.92 3.11
N THR A 36 -6.59 1.67 2.96
CA THR A 36 -7.59 1.03 3.83
C THR A 36 -7.04 -0.17 4.60
N TYR A 37 -6.24 -1.04 3.96
CA TYR A 37 -5.77 -2.27 4.60
C TYR A 37 -4.50 -2.83 3.92
N ILE A 38 -3.81 -3.74 4.62
CA ILE A 38 -2.75 -4.58 4.05
C ILE A 38 -3.18 -6.04 4.22
N LEU A 39 -3.44 -6.74 3.12
CA LEU A 39 -3.77 -8.16 3.14
C LEU A 39 -2.48 -8.98 3.12
N LYS A 40 -2.28 -9.82 4.14
CA LYS A 40 -1.20 -10.80 4.20
C LYS A 40 -1.69 -12.11 3.57
N LEU A 41 -0.95 -12.61 2.58
CA LEU A 41 -1.19 -13.90 1.95
C LEU A 41 -0.09 -14.87 2.34
N GLU A 42 -0.47 -15.94 3.02
CA GLU A 42 0.42 -17.03 3.40
C GLU A 42 -0.04 -18.33 2.74
N SER A 43 0.87 -18.99 2.04
CA SER A 43 0.61 -20.28 1.43
C SER A 43 1.80 -21.21 1.67
N LYS A 44 1.49 -22.49 1.91
CA LYS A 44 2.51 -23.48 2.26
C LYS A 44 3.49 -23.65 1.09
N GLY A 45 4.77 -23.41 1.36
CA GLY A 45 5.84 -23.55 0.36
C GLY A 45 5.99 -22.35 -0.59
N LYS A 46 5.31 -21.23 -0.32
CA LYS A 46 5.51 -19.95 -1.02
C LYS A 46 5.97 -18.87 -0.04
N GLU A 47 6.65 -17.86 -0.56
CA GLU A 47 6.97 -16.67 0.23
C GLU A 47 5.69 -15.91 0.61
N THR A 48 5.68 -15.32 1.80
CA THR A 48 4.56 -14.48 2.26
C THR A 48 4.48 -13.24 1.38
N GLN A 49 3.31 -13.02 0.80
CA GLN A 49 3.01 -11.85 -0.01
C GLN A 49 2.14 -10.87 0.77
N TYR A 50 2.25 -9.59 0.46
CA TYR A 50 1.45 -8.53 1.06
C TYR A 50 0.82 -7.68 -0.04
N ILE A 51 -0.47 -7.36 0.10
CA ILE A 51 -1.22 -6.55 -0.87
C ILE A 51 -1.64 -5.25 -0.19
N PHE A 52 -1.22 -4.13 -0.75
CA PHE A 52 -1.71 -2.81 -0.39
C PHE A 52 -3.10 -2.61 -0.97
N MET A 53 -4.07 -2.31 -0.11
CA MET A 53 -5.45 -2.01 -0.50
C MET A 53 -5.76 -0.54 -0.22
N ALA A 54 -6.34 0.14 -1.20
CA ALA A 54 -6.77 1.52 -1.10
C ALA A 54 -8.08 1.78 -1.86
N ASP A 55 -8.78 2.82 -1.45
CA ASP A 55 -10.03 3.28 -2.07
C ASP A 55 -9.80 4.55 -2.87
N ILE A 56 -10.35 4.59 -4.08
CA ILE A 56 -10.51 5.80 -4.89
C ILE A 56 -11.91 6.35 -4.63
N TRP A 57 -11.99 7.32 -3.72
CA TRP A 57 -13.25 7.90 -3.32
C TRP A 57 -13.89 8.75 -4.44
N ARG A 58 -15.20 8.59 -4.63
CA ARG A 58 -16.05 9.44 -5.48
C ARG A 58 -17.11 10.13 -4.61
N PRO A 59 -16.82 11.30 -4.01
CA PRO A 59 -17.67 11.88 -2.94
C PRO A 59 -19.12 12.14 -3.33
N ARG A 60 -19.40 12.43 -4.61
CA ARG A 60 -20.77 12.63 -5.11
C ARG A 60 -21.59 11.34 -5.14
N HIS A 61 -20.93 10.20 -5.33
CA HIS A 61 -21.53 8.87 -5.40
C HIS A 61 -20.60 7.85 -4.72
N PRO A 62 -20.55 7.80 -3.37
CA PRO A 62 -19.59 6.95 -2.67
C PRO A 62 -19.70 5.45 -3.00
N SER A 63 -20.89 4.98 -3.38
CA SER A 63 -21.11 3.61 -3.84
C SER A 63 -20.42 3.28 -5.18
N ASP A 64 -20.00 4.28 -5.95
CA ASP A 64 -19.21 4.15 -7.18
C ASP A 64 -17.70 4.29 -6.92
N ALA A 65 -17.27 4.28 -5.66
CA ALA A 65 -15.84 4.23 -5.32
C ALA A 65 -15.18 3.01 -5.97
N ARG A 66 -13.90 3.16 -6.32
CA ARG A 66 -13.10 2.12 -6.98
C ARG A 66 -11.97 1.68 -6.07
N TYR A 67 -11.36 0.55 -6.38
CA TYR A 67 -10.36 -0.08 -5.53
C TYR A 67 -9.01 -0.12 -6.22
N ILE A 68 -7.95 0.11 -5.45
CA ILE A 68 -6.55 -0.12 -5.85
C ILE A 68 -6.05 -1.27 -4.99
N TRP A 69 -5.65 -2.35 -5.64
CA TRP A 69 -4.97 -3.48 -5.02
C TRP A 69 -3.64 -3.63 -5.74
N LEU A 70 -2.54 -3.52 -5.01
CA LEU A 70 -1.19 -3.59 -5.57
C LEU A 70 -0.29 -4.45 -4.68
N PRO A 71 0.62 -5.26 -5.26
CA PRO A 71 1.55 -6.04 -4.48
C PRO A 71 2.57 -5.11 -3.81
N ILE A 72 2.87 -5.39 -2.54
CA ILE A 72 3.96 -4.75 -1.81
C ILE A 72 5.23 -5.56 -2.08
N THR A 73 6.24 -4.88 -2.62
CA THR A 73 7.60 -5.41 -2.75
C THR A 73 8.48 -4.88 -1.63
N PHE A 74 9.62 -5.52 -1.37
CA PHE A 74 10.59 -5.06 -0.38
C PHE A 74 11.92 -4.69 -1.04
N GLU A 75 12.32 -3.44 -0.89
CA GLU A 75 13.60 -2.92 -1.38
C GLU A 75 14.43 -2.45 -0.18
N ASN A 76 15.63 -2.98 -0.01
CA ASN A 76 16.50 -2.69 1.15
C ASN A 76 15.78 -2.86 2.50
N GLY A 77 14.93 -3.89 2.60
CA GLY A 77 14.15 -4.20 3.81
C GLY A 77 12.96 -3.26 4.09
N LYS A 78 12.59 -2.37 3.15
CA LYS A 78 11.46 -1.45 3.28
C LYS A 78 10.37 -1.77 2.26
N PRO A 79 9.08 -1.69 2.64
CA PRO A 79 7.99 -1.94 1.71
C PRO A 79 7.88 -0.80 0.68
N VAL A 80 7.67 -1.18 -0.57
CA VAL A 80 7.51 -0.30 -1.73
C VAL A 80 6.28 -0.73 -2.52
N VAL A 81 5.44 0.24 -2.88
CA VAL A 81 4.25 0.05 -3.72
C VAL A 81 4.46 0.77 -5.05
N LYS A 82 4.39 0.04 -6.15
CA LYS A 82 4.49 0.59 -7.51
C LYS A 82 3.16 0.34 -8.22
N TRP A 83 2.73 1.31 -9.03
CA TRP A 83 1.56 1.14 -9.87
C TRP A 83 1.79 0.03 -10.91
N GLN A 84 0.79 -0.82 -11.09
CA GLN A 84 0.72 -1.84 -12.14
C GLN A 84 -0.71 -1.80 -12.69
N ASP A 85 -0.86 -1.64 -14.01
CA ASP A 85 -2.18 -1.61 -14.65
C ASP A 85 -2.90 -2.96 -14.48
N GLU A 86 -2.13 -4.05 -14.53
CA GLU A 86 -2.57 -5.44 -14.34
C GLU A 86 -1.46 -6.22 -13.62
N TRP A 87 -1.83 -7.17 -12.76
CA TRP A 87 -0.87 -8.03 -12.04
C TRP A 87 -1.52 -9.34 -11.57
N GLU A 88 -0.69 -10.35 -11.30
CA GLU A 88 -1.08 -11.67 -10.79
C GLU A 88 -0.16 -12.11 -9.62
N LEU A 89 -0.56 -13.17 -8.90
CA LEU A 89 0.12 -13.69 -7.70
C LEU A 89 1.23 -14.71 -7.96
#